data_AF-A0A949IV62-F1
#
_entry.id   AF-A0A949IV62-F1
#
_cell.length_a   1.000
_cell.length_b   1.000
_cell.length_c   1.000
_cell.angle_alpha   90.00
_cell.angle_beta   90.00
_cell.angle_gamma   90.00
#
_symmetry.space_group_name_H-M   'P 1'
#
loop_
_entity.id
_entity.type
_entity.pdbx_description
1 polymer ?
#
loop_
_entity_poly.entity_id
_entity_poly.type
_entity_poly.pdbx_seq_one_letter_code
_entity_poly.pdbx_strand_id
1 'polypeptide(L)'
;MNQADFSAAVEIAAPEISTDTRELAVELAEPKIDSFRVRWLIEDCGADVMRAMTLARLDERDLARNPSLRPLGLHRYLHTRH
;
A
#
# COMPACT_ATOMS: atom_id res chain seq x y z
N MET A 1 13.59 49.11 1.90
CA MET A 1 13.67 47.91 2.75
C MET A 1 12.41 47.11 2.49
N ASN A 2 12.43 46.17 1.53
CA ASN A 2 11.25 45.40 1.18
C ASN A 2 11.31 44.04 1.90
N GLN A 3 10.25 43.78 2.67
CA GLN A 3 9.99 42.55 3.40
C GLN A 3 10.03 41.36 2.44
N ALA A 4 10.79 40.35 2.83
CA ALA A 4 10.71 39.02 2.23
C ALA A 4 9.43 38.36 2.73
N ASP A 5 8.44 38.29 1.86
CA ASP A 5 7.26 37.44 2.01
C ASP A 5 7.70 35.97 1.85
N PHE A 6 8.26 35.40 2.92
CA PHE A 6 8.42 33.95 3.02
C PHE A 6 7.05 33.36 3.31
N SER A 7 6.26 33.19 2.24
CA SER A 7 5.10 32.31 2.25
C SER A 7 5.60 30.91 2.61
N ALA A 8 5.52 30.57 3.90
CA ALA A 8 5.77 29.23 4.41
C ALA A 8 4.65 28.33 3.89
N ALA A 9 4.78 27.91 2.63
CA ALA A 9 4.05 26.77 2.12
C ALA A 9 4.47 25.59 2.98
N VAL A 10 3.61 25.27 3.95
CA VAL A 10 3.61 23.97 4.60
C VAL A 10 3.33 22.99 3.47
N GLU A 11 4.39 22.52 2.82
CA GLU A 11 4.36 21.27 2.08
C GLU A 11 3.98 20.23 3.12
N ILE A 12 2.69 19.94 3.19
CA ILE A 12 2.18 18.73 3.81
C ILE A 12 2.80 17.62 2.96
N ALA A 13 4.01 17.21 3.33
CA ALA A 13 4.70 16.11 2.69
C ALA A 13 3.76 14.92 2.82
N ALA A 14 3.11 14.55 1.72
CA ALA A 14 2.30 13.35 1.67
C ALA A 14 3.22 12.23 2.18
N PRO A 15 2.80 11.45 3.20
CA PRO A 15 3.72 10.54 3.86
C PRO A 15 4.32 9.64 2.79
N GLU A 16 5.65 9.64 2.66
CA GLU A 16 6.33 8.92 1.59
C GLU A 16 5.84 7.48 1.60
N ILE A 17 5.35 7.02 0.44
CA ILE A 17 4.94 5.63 0.28
C ILE A 17 6.21 4.86 -0.04
N SER A 18 6.53 3.85 0.78
CA SER A 18 7.73 3.03 0.55
C SER A 18 7.66 2.37 -0.82
N THR A 19 8.83 2.16 -1.42
CA THR A 19 8.96 1.44 -2.70
C THR A 19 8.29 0.07 -2.62
N ASP A 20 8.47 -0.65 -1.51
CA ASP A 20 7.88 -1.97 -1.28
C ASP A 20 6.34 -1.94 -1.26
N THR A 21 5.75 -0.88 -0.70
CA THR A 21 4.29 -0.67 -0.72
C THR A 21 3.78 -0.41 -2.13
N ARG A 22 4.56 0.28 -2.97
CA ARG A 22 4.23 0.49 -4.39
C ARG A 22 4.36 -0.81 -5.17
N GLU A 23 5.42 -1.59 -4.94
CA GLU A 23 5.59 -2.90 -5.57
C GLU A 23 4.46 -3.85 -5.20
N LEU A 24 4.06 -3.85 -3.92
CA LEU A 24 2.92 -4.62 -3.47
C LEU A 24 1.64 -4.21 -4.19
N ALA A 25 1.42 -2.90 -4.38
CA ALA A 25 0.26 -2.41 -5.12
C ALA A 25 0.25 -2.89 -6.58
N VAL A 26 1.41 -2.89 -7.24
CA VAL A 26 1.55 -3.39 -8.61
C VAL A 26 1.22 -4.87 -8.66
N GLU A 27 1.81 -5.67 -7.77
CA GLU A 27 1.58 -7.12 -7.71
C GLU A 27 0.10 -7.47 -7.46
N LEU A 28 -0.59 -6.70 -6.61
CA LEU A 28 -2.01 -6.89 -6.33
C LEU A 28 -2.93 -6.51 -7.50
N ALA A 29 -2.48 -5.61 -8.39
CA ALA A 29 -3.22 -5.20 -9.57
C ALA A 29 -3.04 -6.17 -10.75
N GLU A 30 -2.03 -7.04 -10.71
CA GLU A 30 -1.78 -8.04 -11.76
C GLU A 30 -2.87 -9.13 -11.77
N PRO A 31 -3.27 -9.64 -12.95
CA PRO A 31 -4.25 -10.71 -13.06
C PRO A 31 -3.76 -12.05 -12.49
N LYS A 32 -2.44 -12.24 -12.43
CA LYS A 32 -1.79 -13.44 -11.90
C LYS A 32 -0.84 -13.06 -10.77
N ILE A 33 -1.41 -12.99 -9.57
CA ILE A 33 -0.69 -12.61 -8.36
C ILE A 33 0.27 -13.71 -7.93
N ASP A 34 1.53 -13.34 -7.69
CA ASP A 34 2.52 -14.19 -7.05
C ASP A 34 2.40 -14.10 -5.53
N SER A 35 1.79 -15.13 -4.95
CA SER A 35 1.61 -15.23 -3.50
C SER A 35 2.91 -15.23 -2.69
N PHE A 36 4.02 -15.73 -3.26
CA PHE A 36 5.31 -15.73 -2.58
C PHE A 36 5.86 -14.31 -2.50
N ARG A 37 5.79 -13.57 -3.61
CA ARG A 37 6.24 -12.18 -3.67
C ARG A 37 5.42 -11.26 -2.77
N VAL A 38 4.10 -11.40 -2.79
CA VAL A 38 3.21 -10.64 -1.88
C VAL A 38 3.59 -10.89 -0.43
N ARG A 39 3.81 -12.15 -0.06
CA ARG A 39 4.16 -12.51 1.31
C ARG A 39 5.51 -11.93 1.73
N TRP A 40 6.51 -12.03 0.87
CA TRP A 40 7.84 -11.45 1.10
C TRP A 40 7.76 -9.92 1.31
N LEU A 41 7.01 -9.21 0.45
CA LEU A 41 6.84 -7.75 0.60
C LEU A 41 6.19 -7.37 1.94
N ILE A 42 5.25 -8.17 2.44
CA ILE A 42 4.53 -7.88 3.69
C ILE A 42 5.37 -8.30 4.91
N GLU A 43 5.88 -9.53 4.93
CA GLU A 43 6.53 -10.13 6.10
C GLU A 43 8.00 -9.70 6.23
N ASP A 44 8.74 -9.61 5.12
CA ASP A 44 10.18 -9.30 5.13
C ASP A 44 10.47 -7.80 4.88
N CYS A 45 9.71 -7.15 3.98
CA CYS A 45 9.93 -5.74 3.65
C CYS A 45 9.06 -4.78 4.48
N GLY A 46 8.04 -5.27 5.18
CA GLY A 46 7.14 -4.43 5.97
C GLY A 46 6.26 -3.50 5.12
N ALA A 47 5.91 -3.92 3.90
CA ALA A 47 5.02 -3.17 3.03
C ALA A 47 3.63 -2.95 3.68
N ASP A 48 3.09 -1.74 3.54
CA ASP A 48 1.79 -1.40 4.08
C ASP A 48 0.68 -1.90 3.16
N VAL A 49 0.00 -2.97 3.60
CA VAL A 49 -1.09 -3.60 2.83
C VAL A 49 -2.25 -2.66 2.58
N MET A 50 -2.62 -1.83 3.57
CA MET A 50 -3.74 -0.88 3.43
C MET A 50 -3.44 0.16 2.36
N ARG A 51 -2.23 0.73 2.38
CA ARG A 51 -1.77 1.69 1.37
C ARG A 51 -1.63 1.03 0.00
N ALA A 52 -1.08 -0.17 -0.07
CA ALA A 52 -0.93 -0.90 -1.32
C ALA A 52 -2.28 -1.20 -1.97
N MET A 53 -3.28 -1.63 -1.19
CA MET A 53 -4.64 -1.82 -1.68
C MET A 53 -5.28 -0.53 -2.18
N THR A 54 -5.08 0.57 -1.46
CA THR A 54 -5.57 1.90 -1.88
C THR A 54 -4.98 2.30 -3.23
N LEU A 55 -3.68 2.06 -3.44
CA LEU A 55 -3.00 2.32 -4.71
C LEU A 55 -3.46 1.40 -5.84
N ALA A 56 -3.66 0.12 -5.53
CA ALA A 56 -4.17 -0.89 -6.46
C ALA A 56 -5.67 -0.74 -6.76
N ARG A 57 -6.36 0.20 -6.08
CA ARG A 57 -7.82 0.42 -6.15
C ARG A 57 -8.60 -0.84 -5.79
N LEU A 58 -8.11 -1.58 -4.80
CA LEU A 58 -8.75 -2.77 -4.26
C LEU A 58 -9.46 -2.44 -2.96
N ASP A 59 -10.70 -2.86 -2.86
CA ASP A 59 -11.44 -2.84 -1.61
C ASP A 59 -11.28 -4.17 -0.86
N GLU A 60 -11.55 -4.17 0.43
CA GLU A 60 -11.58 -5.39 1.24
C GLU A 60 -12.56 -6.44 0.68
N ARG A 61 -13.64 -6.00 0.01
CA ARG A 61 -14.59 -6.89 -0.65
C ARG A 61 -13.96 -7.65 -1.82
N ASP A 62 -13.00 -7.06 -2.50
CA ASP A 62 -12.30 -7.67 -3.64
C ASP A 62 -11.35 -8.77 -3.16
N LEU A 63 -10.79 -8.65 -1.96
CA LEU A 63 -10.00 -9.73 -1.34
C LEU A 63 -10.81 -11.03 -1.18
N ALA A 64 -12.08 -10.90 -0.76
CA ALA A 64 -12.98 -12.02 -0.59
C ALA A 64 -13.57 -12.52 -1.91
N ARG A 65 -13.74 -11.65 -2.91
CA ARG A 65 -14.29 -12.00 -4.22
C ARG A 65 -13.27 -12.62 -5.17
N ASN A 66 -12.01 -12.15 -5.11
CA ASN A 66 -10.96 -12.59 -6.01
C ASN A 66 -10.32 -13.89 -5.50
N PRO A 67 -10.47 -15.02 -6.23
CA PRO A 67 -9.91 -16.29 -5.81
C PRO A 67 -8.38 -16.28 -5.70
N SER A 68 -7.69 -15.38 -6.42
CA SER A 68 -6.23 -15.22 -6.35
C SER A 68 -5.78 -14.46 -5.09
N LEU A 69 -6.62 -13.58 -4.54
CA LEU A 69 -6.31 -12.79 -3.34
C LEU A 69 -6.69 -13.51 -2.04
N ARG A 70 -7.72 -14.37 -2.05
CA ARG A 70 -8.11 -15.20 -0.90
C ARG A 70 -6.96 -15.94 -0.22
N PRO A 71 -6.12 -16.72 -0.93
CA PRO A 71 -5.07 -17.51 -0.28
C PRO A 71 -3.99 -16.66 0.39
N LEU A 72 -3.87 -15.37 0.00
CA LEU A 72 -2.93 -14.43 0.63
C LEU A 72 -3.39 -14.06 2.05
N GLY A 73 -4.70 -14.18 2.34
CA GLY A 73 -5.26 -13.88 3.65
C GLY A 73 -4.98 -12.45 4.08
N LEU A 74 -5.05 -11.49 3.14
CA LEU A 74 -4.64 -10.09 3.35
C LEU A 74 -5.47 -9.40 4.44
N HIS A 75 -6.70 -9.83 4.67
CA HIS A 75 -7.58 -9.38 5.75
C HIS A 75 -6.89 -9.37 7.12
N ARG A 76 -5.98 -10.32 7.37
CA ARG A 76 -5.25 -10.40 8.64
C ARG A 76 -4.39 -9.15 8.86
N TYR A 77 -3.80 -8.60 7.81
CA TYR A 77 -2.89 -7.45 7.89
C TYR A 77 -3.61 -6.10 7.91
N LEU A 78 -4.89 -6.05 7.53
CA LEU A 78 -5.71 -4.83 7.59
C LEU A 78 -6.10 -4.47 9.03
N HIS A 79 -6.22 -5.48 9.90
CA HIS A 79 -6.67 -5.32 11.28
C HIS A 79 -5.53 -5.38 12.30
N THR A 80 -4.31 -5.71 11.89
CA THR A 80 -3.13 -5.61 12.76
C THR A 80 -2.73 -4.14 12.92
N ARG A 81 -3.54 -3.38 13.65
CA ARG A 81 -3.08 -2.16 14.30
C ARG A 81 -2.19 -2.59 15.47
N HIS A 82 -0.89 -2.36 15.35
CA HIS A 82 -0.04 -2.15 16.51
C HIS A 82 -0.45 -0.86 17.23
#